data_AF-A0A7C5TCV6-F1
#
_entry.id   AF-A0A7C5TCV6-F1
#
_cell.length_a   1.000
_cell.length_b   1.000
_cell.length_c   1.000
_cell.angle_alpha   90.00
_cell.angle_beta   90.00
_cell.angle_gamma   90.00
#
_symmetry.space_group_name_H-M   'P 1'
#
loop_
_entity.id
_entity.type
_entity.pdbx_description
1 polymer ?
#
loop_
_entity_poly.entity_id
_entity_poly.type
_entity_poly.pdbx_seq_one_letter_code
_entity_poly.pdbx_strand_id
1 'polypeptide(L)'
;MKLIGLKCRIGLVYVPGALPCFEEFGGLPTDIVRQDGLVKGKQASEVLDMLIIPGGSLVESRSLGSNLAKEIVKMAESEKLLLGICAGFQVLARSTDTGRLSPVPIVRHGLGLLDVDFAPLICTDRVVATVVGKSFIADDVGLKVTGFHCHTYGNITLHGDAKPILVSSVKRLNYRSNPQEIISGVANSEGNIVGVLVHALLDENPVIVEKIVETLDITPEELEEVRRTNATLKVWMKSEVGISAGLTIKGSGGLRNLQSRSPRLIVFTASQSGVGKTFILTGVAGALKMRGFNVGVLKVGGDVRDIVPALYLIKEPMKSYSSIRIGESGWKSIDEVFSQACRDYDLILIEGAMSDFTGLLNENVEHPFSTVEIALAVNAPAVIV
;
A
#
# COMPACT_ATOMS: atom_id res chain seq x y z
N MET A 1 -12.85 -4.44 24.51
CA MET A 1 -12.69 -5.82 24.00
C MET A 1 -11.65 -6.52 24.85
N LYS A 2 -11.98 -7.61 25.54
CA LYS A 2 -11.01 -8.43 26.30
C LYS A 2 -9.95 -8.97 25.32
N LEU A 3 -8.73 -9.21 25.80
CA LEU A 3 -7.74 -10.01 25.06
C LEU A 3 -8.40 -11.36 24.77
N ILE A 4 -8.70 -11.65 23.50
CA ILE A 4 -9.05 -13.01 23.08
C ILE A 4 -7.83 -13.88 23.40
N GLY A 5 -8.04 -15.12 23.84
CA GLY A 5 -6.98 -16.09 24.14
C GLY A 5 -6.26 -16.58 22.88
N LEU A 6 -5.88 -15.68 21.98
CA LEU A 6 -5.03 -15.97 20.84
C LEU A 6 -3.63 -16.30 21.37
N LYS A 7 -3.13 -17.49 21.00
CA LYS A 7 -1.77 -17.95 21.32
C LYS A 7 -0.72 -17.11 20.59
N CYS A 8 -0.94 -16.82 19.31
CA CYS A 8 -0.09 -15.98 18.47
C CYS A 8 -0.79 -14.66 18.10
N ARG A 9 -0.07 -13.54 18.13
CA ARG A 9 -0.60 -12.20 17.90
C ARG A 9 0.26 -11.40 16.95
N ILE A 10 -0.38 -10.85 15.93
CA ILE A 10 0.26 -10.14 14.83
C ILE A 10 -0.23 -8.68 14.86
N GLY A 11 0.67 -7.76 15.17
CA GLY A 11 0.38 -6.34 15.21
C GLY A 11 0.45 -5.69 13.83
N LEU A 12 -0.36 -4.66 13.62
CA LEU A 12 -0.26 -3.74 12.50
C LEU A 12 -0.08 -2.32 13.02
N VAL A 13 0.96 -1.63 12.55
CA VAL A 13 1.20 -0.23 12.88
C VAL A 13 0.09 0.65 12.30
N TYR A 14 -0.50 1.50 13.13
CA TYR A 14 -1.64 2.34 12.79
C TYR A 14 -1.48 3.75 13.34
N VAL A 15 -0.76 4.54 12.58
CA VAL A 15 -0.43 5.94 12.90
C VAL A 15 -0.72 6.81 11.67
N PRO A 16 -0.94 8.13 11.83
CA PRO A 16 -1.09 9.03 10.69
C PRO A 16 0.02 8.81 9.64
N GLY A 17 -0.33 8.85 8.35
CA GLY A 17 0.61 8.55 7.26
C GLY A 17 0.85 7.05 6.99
N ALA A 18 0.45 6.11 7.86
CA ALA A 18 0.44 4.68 7.55
C ALA A 18 -0.71 4.32 6.60
N LEU A 19 -0.55 3.29 5.76
CA LEU A 19 -1.60 2.74 4.89
C LEU A 19 -2.03 1.31 5.29
N PRO A 20 -2.68 1.12 6.45
CA PRO A 20 -3.05 -0.18 7.01
C PRO A 20 -4.23 -0.86 6.29
N CYS A 21 -4.77 -0.24 5.23
CA CYS A 21 -5.83 -0.82 4.40
C CYS A 21 -5.47 -0.80 2.92
N PHE A 22 -4.21 -0.50 2.56
CA PHE A 22 -3.72 -0.49 1.17
C PHE A 22 -3.69 -1.88 0.55
N GLU A 23 -3.53 -2.88 1.41
CA GLU A 23 -3.50 -4.30 1.16
C GLU A 23 -4.11 -5.01 2.39
N GLU A 24 -4.36 -6.31 2.28
CA GLU A 24 -4.99 -7.14 3.30
C GLU A 24 -3.99 -7.78 4.26
N PHE A 25 -2.69 -7.71 3.92
CA PHE A 25 -1.58 -8.31 4.67
C PHE A 25 -1.82 -9.81 4.94
N GLY A 26 -2.35 -10.53 3.95
CA GLY A 26 -2.68 -11.95 4.07
C GLY A 26 -3.80 -12.29 5.05
N GLY A 27 -4.52 -11.28 5.57
CA GLY A 27 -5.52 -11.47 6.63
C GLY A 27 -4.92 -11.83 7.99
N LEU A 28 -3.64 -11.52 8.20
CA LEU A 28 -2.88 -11.89 9.40
C LEU A 28 -2.99 -10.93 10.59
N PRO A 29 -3.08 -9.59 10.42
CA PRO A 29 -3.15 -8.68 11.57
C PRO A 29 -4.29 -8.97 12.54
N THR A 30 -3.97 -9.16 13.82
CA THR A 30 -4.94 -9.39 14.91
C THR A 30 -5.11 -8.17 15.81
N ASP A 31 -4.08 -7.33 15.88
CA ASP A 31 -4.00 -6.20 16.79
C ASP A 31 -3.44 -4.95 16.11
N ILE A 32 -3.69 -3.82 16.73
CA ILE A 32 -3.22 -2.52 16.26
C ILE A 32 -2.22 -1.97 17.26
N VAL A 33 -1.12 -1.42 16.75
CA VAL A 33 -0.16 -0.65 17.55
C VAL A 33 -0.19 0.80 17.10
N ARG A 34 -0.50 1.71 18.04
CA ARG A 34 -0.54 3.15 17.79
C ARG A 34 0.75 3.81 18.28
N GLN A 35 0.79 5.14 18.27
CA GLN A 35 1.96 5.92 18.66
C GLN A 35 2.41 5.69 20.12
N ASP A 36 1.50 5.24 20.99
CA ASP A 36 1.80 4.92 22.38
C ASP A 36 2.63 3.63 22.55
N GLY A 37 2.74 2.81 21.49
CA GLY A 37 3.45 1.53 21.54
C GLY A 37 2.69 0.45 22.32
N LEU A 38 1.39 0.64 22.55
CA LEU A 38 0.60 -0.28 23.36
C LEU A 38 -0.37 -1.10 22.52
N VAL A 39 -0.58 -2.34 22.95
CA VAL A 39 -1.66 -3.22 22.50
C VAL A 39 -2.57 -3.48 23.69
N LYS A 40 -3.77 -2.88 23.66
CA LYS A 40 -4.79 -3.03 24.71
C LYS A 40 -4.23 -2.75 26.12
N GLY A 41 -3.37 -1.72 26.23
CA GLY A 41 -2.79 -1.25 27.50
C GLY A 41 -1.50 -1.95 27.93
N LYS A 42 -0.99 -2.93 27.18
CA LYS A 42 0.30 -3.59 27.42
C LYS A 42 1.33 -3.19 26.36
N GLN A 43 2.61 -3.26 26.70
CA GLN A 43 3.71 -3.02 25.75
C GLN A 43 3.60 -3.98 24.56
N ALA A 44 3.69 -3.45 23.34
CA ALA A 44 3.60 -4.25 22.12
C ALA A 44 4.68 -5.35 22.11
N SER A 45 5.89 -5.03 22.56
CA SER A 45 6.99 -5.98 22.62
C SER A 45 6.77 -7.13 23.61
N GLU A 46 5.84 -7.02 24.55
CA GLU A 46 5.53 -8.09 25.51
C GLU A 46 4.47 -9.06 24.99
N VAL A 47 3.59 -8.62 24.08
CA VAL A 47 2.36 -9.36 23.74
C VAL A 47 2.22 -9.77 22.28
N LEU A 48 2.98 -9.16 21.37
CA LEU A 48 2.97 -9.52 19.95
C LEU A 48 4.08 -10.49 19.63
N ASP A 49 3.87 -11.39 18.68
CA ASP A 49 4.88 -12.32 18.15
C ASP A 49 5.45 -11.81 16.83
N MET A 50 4.65 -11.03 16.10
CA MET A 50 5.02 -10.38 14.85
C MET A 50 4.46 -8.96 14.79
N LEU A 51 5.17 -8.05 14.12
CA LEU A 51 4.68 -6.70 13.82
C LEU A 51 4.88 -6.37 12.33
N ILE A 52 3.79 -5.92 11.70
CA ILE A 52 3.78 -5.40 10.33
C ILE A 52 3.78 -3.88 10.37
N ILE A 53 4.75 -3.27 9.70
CA ILE A 53 4.84 -1.83 9.45
C ILE A 53 4.43 -1.60 7.99
N PRO A 54 3.23 -1.06 7.72
CA PRO A 54 2.72 -0.95 6.36
C PRO A 54 3.42 0.17 5.58
N GLY A 55 3.10 0.28 4.29
CA GLY A 55 3.50 1.42 3.48
C GLY A 55 2.84 2.73 3.93
N GLY A 56 3.13 3.80 3.18
CA GLY A 56 2.59 5.13 3.45
C GLY A 56 3.65 6.22 3.31
N SER A 57 3.55 7.25 4.14
CA SER A 57 4.47 8.39 4.17
C SER A 57 5.19 8.49 5.51
N LEU A 58 5.46 7.35 6.17
CA LEU A 58 5.96 7.28 7.55
C LEU A 58 7.27 8.03 7.76
N VAL A 59 8.17 7.98 6.76
CA VAL A 59 9.49 8.64 6.81
C VAL A 59 9.37 10.15 6.57
N GLU A 60 8.55 10.57 5.61
CA GLU A 60 8.34 11.98 5.30
C GLU A 60 7.58 12.70 6.41
N SER A 61 6.55 12.06 6.94
CA SER A 61 5.67 12.61 8.00
C SER A 61 6.28 12.51 9.40
N ARG A 62 7.32 11.69 9.60
CA ARG A 62 7.89 11.38 10.93
C ARG A 62 6.84 10.92 11.93
N SER A 63 5.84 10.18 11.46
CA SER A 63 4.69 9.79 12.26
C SER A 63 4.97 8.70 13.29
N LEU A 64 6.14 8.07 13.22
CA LEU A 64 6.58 7.07 14.19
C LEU A 64 7.01 7.78 15.49
N GLY A 65 6.15 7.72 16.52
CA GLY A 65 6.44 8.28 17.84
C GLY A 65 7.55 7.52 18.57
N SER A 66 8.20 8.17 19.54
CA SER A 66 9.33 7.60 20.30
C SER A 66 8.97 6.32 21.05
N ASN A 67 7.74 6.18 21.54
CA ASN A 67 7.31 4.98 22.26
C ASN A 67 7.16 3.79 21.30
N LEU A 68 6.45 3.97 20.19
CA LEU A 68 6.35 2.95 19.16
C LEU A 68 7.73 2.54 18.60
N ALA A 69 8.63 3.50 18.35
CA ALA A 69 9.99 3.21 17.92
C ALA A 69 10.74 2.31 18.92
N LYS A 70 10.65 2.61 20.23
CA LYS A 70 11.27 1.79 21.28
C LYS A 70 10.70 0.38 21.30
N GLU A 71 9.39 0.22 21.12
CA GLU A 71 8.76 -1.09 21.10
C GLU A 71 9.18 -1.93 19.89
N ILE A 72 9.33 -1.31 18.71
CA ILE A 72 9.86 -1.98 17.52
C ILE A 72 11.29 -2.49 17.77
N VAL A 73 12.16 -1.65 18.36
CA VAL A 73 13.53 -2.04 18.68
C VAL A 73 13.56 -3.18 19.70
N LYS A 74 12.77 -3.11 20.78
CA LYS A 74 12.65 -4.21 21.76
C LYS A 74 12.17 -5.51 21.13
N MET A 75 11.23 -5.44 20.18
CA MET A 75 10.78 -6.62 19.44
C MET A 75 11.93 -7.24 18.64
N ALA A 76 12.74 -6.42 17.95
CA ALA A 76 13.93 -6.88 17.25
C ALA A 76 14.94 -7.55 18.21
N GLU A 77 15.23 -6.92 19.36
CA GLU A 77 16.12 -7.46 20.40
C GLU A 77 15.62 -8.76 21.03
N SER A 78 14.31 -8.99 21.00
CA SER A 78 13.66 -10.21 21.51
C SER A 78 13.43 -11.27 20.42
N GLU A 79 14.12 -11.17 19.29
CA GLU A 79 14.05 -12.10 18.14
C GLU A 79 12.63 -12.28 17.55
N LYS A 80 11.74 -11.29 17.74
CA LYS A 80 10.39 -11.32 17.17
C LYS A 80 10.41 -11.00 15.68
N LEU A 81 9.33 -11.33 14.98
CA LEU A 81 9.24 -11.12 13.54
C LEU A 81 8.83 -9.67 13.22
N LEU A 82 9.58 -9.00 12.35
CA LEU A 82 9.28 -7.66 11.87
C LEU A 82 9.17 -7.65 10.35
N LEU A 83 8.04 -7.18 9.82
CA LEU A 83 7.83 -7.00 8.38
C LEU A 83 7.58 -5.52 8.06
N GLY A 84 8.54 -4.86 7.41
CA GLY A 84 8.37 -3.52 6.85
C GLY A 84 7.98 -3.59 5.38
N ILE A 85 6.90 -2.91 4.98
CA ILE A 85 6.47 -2.83 3.57
C ILE A 85 6.59 -1.38 3.09
N CYS A 86 7.31 -1.14 1.99
CA CYS A 86 7.54 0.17 1.39
C CYS A 86 8.05 1.21 2.42
N ALA A 87 7.24 2.19 2.83
CA ALA A 87 7.64 3.14 3.88
C ALA A 87 7.96 2.44 5.23
N GLY A 88 7.32 1.31 5.54
CA GLY A 88 7.68 0.50 6.70
C GLY A 88 9.07 -0.14 6.58
N PHE A 89 9.49 -0.51 5.36
CA PHE A 89 10.87 -0.94 5.11
C PHE A 89 11.84 0.23 5.33
N GLN A 90 11.51 1.42 4.80
CA GLN A 90 12.32 2.62 5.00
C GLN A 90 12.43 3.04 6.48
N VAL A 91 11.40 2.77 7.30
CA VAL A 91 11.47 2.95 8.76
C VAL A 91 12.48 1.99 9.41
N LEU A 92 12.57 0.74 8.95
CA LEU A 92 13.53 -0.24 9.47
C LEU A 92 14.96 0.02 8.98
N ALA A 93 15.12 0.71 7.86
CA ALA A 93 16.40 1.05 7.25
C ALA A 93 17.26 1.99 8.11
N ARG A 94 18.52 2.21 7.69
CA ARG A 94 19.39 3.23 8.28
C ARG A 94 18.94 4.62 7.94
N SER A 95 18.76 4.89 6.65
CA SER A 95 18.32 6.19 6.19
C SER A 95 17.62 6.16 4.84
N THR A 96 16.93 7.26 4.53
CA THR A 96 16.28 7.51 3.25
C THR A 96 16.55 8.95 2.84
N ASP A 97 17.09 9.13 1.64
CA ASP A 97 17.14 10.43 0.98
C ASP A 97 15.77 10.75 0.38
N THR A 98 15.06 11.63 1.07
CA THR A 98 13.75 12.17 0.66
C THR A 98 13.85 13.35 -0.31
N GLY A 99 15.08 13.75 -0.69
CA GLY A 99 15.39 14.91 -1.51
C GLY A 99 15.15 14.75 -3.01
N ARG A 100 14.09 14.04 -3.45
CA ARG A 100 13.82 13.72 -4.88
C ARG A 100 13.97 14.90 -5.84
N LEU A 101 13.48 16.08 -5.46
CA LEU A 101 13.51 17.31 -6.27
C LEU A 101 14.47 18.36 -5.71
N SER A 102 15.27 17.98 -4.72
CA SER A 102 16.22 18.86 -4.06
C SER A 102 17.59 18.74 -4.74
N PRO A 103 18.34 19.84 -4.91
CA PRO A 103 19.71 19.79 -5.41
C PRO A 103 20.68 19.12 -4.41
N VAL A 104 20.26 18.95 -3.17
CA VAL A 104 21.02 18.28 -2.09
C VAL A 104 20.17 17.20 -1.42
N PRO A 105 20.76 16.06 -1.00
CA PRO A 105 20.05 15.03 -0.27
C PRO A 105 19.35 15.57 0.98
N ILE A 106 18.11 15.13 1.23
CA ILE A 106 17.36 15.40 2.46
C ILE A 106 17.24 14.08 3.21
N VAL A 107 18.25 13.79 4.02
CA VAL A 107 18.35 12.52 4.74
C VAL A 107 17.35 12.48 5.91
N ARG A 108 16.67 11.34 6.02
CA ARG A 108 15.83 10.97 7.15
C ARG A 108 16.35 9.64 7.69
N HIS A 109 16.63 9.58 8.98
CA HIS A 109 17.11 8.35 9.62
C HIS A 109 15.93 7.46 10.00
N GLY A 110 16.07 6.16 9.72
CA GLY A 110 15.19 5.11 10.23
C GLY A 110 15.70 4.57 11.58
N LEU A 111 15.25 3.38 11.94
CA LEU A 111 15.63 2.69 13.17
C LEU A 111 16.99 1.98 13.07
N GLY A 112 17.52 1.79 11.84
CA GLY A 112 18.80 1.12 11.63
C GLY A 112 18.79 -0.38 11.92
N LEU A 113 17.62 -1.01 11.86
CA LEU A 113 17.44 -2.46 12.05
C LEU A 113 17.80 -3.27 10.79
N LEU A 114 17.81 -2.61 9.63
CA LEU A 114 18.31 -3.14 8.37
C LEU A 114 19.42 -2.22 7.85
N ASP A 115 20.58 -2.80 7.53
CA ASP A 115 21.78 -2.08 7.09
C ASP A 115 21.66 -1.65 5.60
N VAL A 116 20.68 -0.79 5.35
CA VAL A 116 20.26 -0.36 4.02
C VAL A 116 19.99 1.14 4.01
N ASP A 117 20.43 1.82 2.96
CA ASP A 117 20.08 3.20 2.66
C ASP A 117 19.20 3.29 1.40
N PHE A 118 18.23 4.21 1.41
CA PHE A 118 17.32 4.47 0.31
C PHE A 118 17.61 5.80 -0.38
N ALA A 119 17.45 5.84 -1.70
CA ALA A 119 17.47 7.05 -2.50
C ALA A 119 16.30 7.08 -3.52
N PRO A 120 16.01 8.25 -4.12
CA PRO A 120 14.93 8.40 -5.09
C PRO A 120 15.07 7.47 -6.30
N LEU A 121 14.05 6.65 -6.54
CA LEU A 121 13.87 5.82 -7.74
C LEU A 121 12.42 5.37 -7.77
N ILE A 122 11.65 5.95 -8.67
CA ILE A 122 10.21 5.77 -8.72
C ILE A 122 9.88 4.51 -9.50
N CYS A 123 9.04 3.66 -8.90
CA CYS A 123 8.38 2.56 -9.60
C CYS A 123 6.93 2.44 -9.12
N THR A 124 6.00 2.31 -10.07
CA THR A 124 4.56 2.25 -9.84
C THR A 124 3.89 1.13 -10.65
N ASP A 125 4.70 0.17 -11.10
CA ASP A 125 4.25 -0.93 -11.96
C ASP A 125 3.90 -2.19 -11.16
N ARG A 126 3.03 -3.02 -11.74
CA ARG A 126 2.92 -4.43 -11.33
C ARG A 126 4.19 -5.18 -11.70
N VAL A 127 4.66 -6.04 -10.82
CA VAL A 127 5.93 -6.76 -10.97
C VAL A 127 5.83 -8.23 -10.63
N VAL A 128 6.81 -8.96 -11.16
CA VAL A 128 7.18 -10.29 -10.68
C VAL A 128 8.52 -10.14 -9.99
N ALA A 129 8.60 -10.57 -8.73
CA ALA A 129 9.85 -10.65 -7.98
C ALA A 129 10.29 -12.11 -7.85
N THR A 130 11.60 -12.32 -7.80
CA THR A 130 12.21 -13.62 -7.58
C THR A 130 12.79 -13.66 -6.18
N VAL A 131 12.52 -14.73 -5.44
CA VAL A 131 13.16 -15.02 -4.15
C VAL A 131 14.62 -15.39 -4.40
N VAL A 132 15.55 -14.63 -3.81
CA VAL A 132 17.01 -14.81 -3.99
C VAL A 132 17.74 -15.13 -2.69
N GLY A 133 17.04 -15.06 -1.56
CA GLY A 133 17.59 -15.27 -0.22
C GLY A 133 16.54 -15.77 0.75
N LYS A 134 16.98 -16.22 1.92
CA LYS A 134 16.12 -16.83 2.95
C LYS A 134 15.77 -15.84 4.06
N SER A 135 14.55 -15.96 4.59
CA SER A 135 14.01 -15.24 5.74
C SER A 135 12.74 -15.92 6.26
N PHE A 136 12.09 -15.35 7.28
CA PHE A 136 10.81 -15.86 7.79
C PHE A 136 9.64 -15.77 6.78
N ILE A 137 9.76 -14.99 5.70
CA ILE A 137 8.70 -14.89 4.67
C ILE A 137 8.98 -15.75 3.43
N ALA A 138 10.21 -16.22 3.23
CA ALA A 138 10.59 -16.99 2.05
C ALA A 138 11.92 -17.74 2.26
N ASP A 139 11.98 -19.02 1.89
CA ASP A 139 13.18 -19.85 1.88
C ASP A 139 13.41 -20.60 0.55
N ASP A 140 12.40 -20.62 -0.33
CA ASP A 140 12.44 -21.20 -1.67
C ASP A 140 13.11 -20.27 -2.69
N VAL A 141 14.45 -20.33 -2.76
CA VAL A 141 15.23 -19.57 -3.75
C VAL A 141 14.81 -19.97 -5.18
N GLY A 142 14.49 -18.96 -5.99
CA GLY A 142 13.99 -19.11 -7.36
C GLY A 142 12.47 -19.04 -7.48
N LEU A 143 11.72 -19.08 -6.37
CA LEU A 143 10.28 -18.85 -6.38
C LEU A 143 9.96 -17.47 -6.97
N LYS A 144 8.99 -17.43 -7.88
CA LYS A 144 8.47 -16.19 -8.45
C LYS A 144 7.19 -15.79 -7.72
N VAL A 145 7.17 -14.55 -7.24
CA VAL A 145 6.04 -13.95 -6.53
C VAL A 145 5.57 -12.71 -7.25
N THR A 146 4.28 -12.39 -7.16
CA THR A 146 3.68 -11.22 -7.81
C THR A 146 3.30 -10.12 -6.83
N GLY A 147 3.17 -8.90 -7.35
CA GLY A 147 2.67 -7.77 -6.58
C GLY A 147 2.83 -6.50 -7.39
N PHE A 148 2.99 -5.37 -6.69
CA PHE A 148 3.24 -4.09 -7.35
C PHE A 148 4.18 -3.19 -6.55
N HIS A 149 4.92 -2.35 -7.27
CA HIS A 149 5.60 -1.20 -6.68
C HIS A 149 4.68 0.03 -6.71
N CYS A 150 5.01 1.00 -5.87
CA CYS A 150 4.10 1.87 -5.09
C CYS A 150 4.94 2.97 -4.41
N HIS A 151 6.11 3.35 -4.94
CA HIS A 151 7.11 4.07 -4.16
C HIS A 151 7.85 5.18 -4.91
N THR A 152 8.41 6.10 -4.12
CA THR A 152 9.26 7.22 -4.59
C THR A 152 10.74 6.93 -4.36
N TYR A 153 11.06 6.22 -3.27
CA TYR A 153 12.42 5.85 -2.89
C TYR A 153 12.54 4.33 -2.93
N GLY A 154 13.03 3.83 -4.06
CA GLY A 154 13.29 2.41 -4.28
C GLY A 154 14.73 2.09 -4.62
N ASN A 155 15.62 3.07 -4.66
CA ASN A 155 17.04 2.81 -4.92
C ASN A 155 17.68 2.35 -3.62
N ILE A 156 18.05 1.09 -3.55
CA ILE A 156 18.56 0.44 -2.35
C ILE A 156 20.09 0.36 -2.45
N THR A 157 20.77 0.90 -1.44
CA THR A 157 22.21 0.65 -1.21
C THR A 157 22.35 -0.27 -0.01
N LEU A 158 22.96 -1.44 -0.22
CA LEU A 158 23.21 -2.42 0.84
C LEU A 158 24.53 -2.14 1.53
N HIS A 159 24.56 -2.41 2.82
CA HIS A 159 25.74 -2.34 3.67
C HIS A 159 25.85 -3.58 4.55
N GLY A 160 27.04 -3.81 5.10
CA GLY A 160 27.31 -4.81 6.13
C GLY A 160 26.63 -6.16 5.88
N ASP A 161 25.79 -6.58 6.83
CA ASP A 161 25.18 -7.91 6.88
C ASP A 161 23.79 -7.99 6.22
N ALA A 162 23.32 -6.92 5.57
CA ALA A 162 22.02 -6.90 4.90
C ALA A 162 22.00 -7.85 3.68
N LYS A 163 21.08 -8.82 3.69
CA LYS A 163 20.99 -9.85 2.64
C LYS A 163 19.78 -9.58 1.72
N PRO A 164 19.96 -9.47 0.40
CA PRO A 164 18.84 -9.45 -0.53
C PRO A 164 18.03 -10.74 -0.40
N ILE A 165 16.70 -10.61 -0.35
CA ILE A 165 15.77 -11.74 -0.35
C ILE A 165 14.81 -11.70 -1.54
N LEU A 166 14.55 -10.53 -2.12
CA LEU A 166 13.70 -10.36 -3.30
C LEU A 166 14.37 -9.43 -4.31
N VAL A 167 14.25 -9.80 -5.59
CA VAL A 167 14.66 -8.99 -6.74
C VAL A 167 13.47 -8.89 -7.69
N SER A 168 13.04 -7.66 -7.99
CA SER A 168 11.91 -7.39 -8.88
C SER A 168 12.37 -7.11 -10.31
N SER A 169 11.69 -7.75 -11.26
CA SER A 169 11.79 -7.41 -12.67
C SER A 169 10.87 -6.22 -12.96
N VAL A 170 11.44 -5.04 -13.21
CA VAL A 170 10.70 -3.81 -13.49
C VAL A 170 10.80 -3.45 -14.97
N LYS A 171 9.72 -2.89 -15.52
CA LYS A 171 9.69 -2.41 -16.92
C LYS A 171 9.99 -0.91 -17.01
N ARG A 172 9.48 -0.13 -16.05
CA ARG A 172 9.62 1.32 -16.03
C ARG A 172 10.16 1.80 -14.70
N LEU A 173 11.04 2.79 -14.80
CA LEU A 173 11.62 3.50 -13.66
C LEU A 173 11.66 4.99 -13.98
N ASN A 174 11.36 5.82 -12.99
CA ASN A 174 11.30 7.28 -13.17
C ASN A 174 10.46 7.68 -14.40
N TYR A 175 9.33 6.99 -14.56
CA TYR A 175 8.35 7.16 -15.65
C TYR A 175 8.80 6.77 -17.05
N ARG A 176 10.04 6.32 -17.23
CA ARG A 176 10.61 5.93 -18.54
C ARG A 176 10.71 4.42 -18.64
N SER A 177 10.60 3.91 -19.87
CA SER A 177 10.95 2.52 -20.15
C SER A 177 12.43 2.31 -19.84
N ASN A 178 12.70 1.42 -18.89
CA ASN A 178 14.04 1.08 -18.44
C ASN A 178 14.02 -0.31 -17.79
N PRO A 179 13.84 -1.38 -18.59
CA PRO A 179 13.70 -2.72 -18.06
C PRO A 179 14.98 -3.16 -17.35
N GLN A 180 14.86 -3.54 -16.09
CA GLN A 180 15.98 -4.02 -15.29
C GLN A 180 15.50 -4.81 -14.07
N GLU A 181 16.43 -5.48 -13.40
CA GLU A 181 16.21 -6.09 -12.11
C GLU A 181 16.62 -5.11 -11.01
N ILE A 182 15.79 -4.94 -9.98
CA ILE A 182 16.10 -4.11 -8.82
C ILE A 182 15.93 -4.92 -7.53
N ILE A 183 16.77 -4.67 -6.53
CA ILE A 183 16.53 -5.22 -5.18
C ILE A 183 15.20 -4.69 -4.68
N SER A 184 14.34 -5.59 -4.21
CA SER A 184 13.00 -5.27 -3.75
C SER A 184 12.66 -5.87 -2.40
N GLY A 185 13.59 -6.58 -1.77
CA GLY A 185 13.45 -7.03 -0.39
C GLY A 185 14.78 -7.43 0.21
N VAL A 186 14.93 -7.17 1.52
CA VAL A 186 16.15 -7.40 2.29
C VAL A 186 15.78 -7.97 3.66
N ALA A 187 16.63 -8.83 4.20
CA ALA A 187 16.57 -9.31 5.57
C ALA A 187 17.86 -9.02 6.35
N ASN A 188 17.77 -9.01 7.67
CA ASN A 188 18.94 -9.05 8.56
C ASN A 188 19.64 -10.42 8.50
N SER A 189 20.77 -10.54 9.20
CA SER A 189 21.57 -11.77 9.28
C SER A 189 20.78 -12.97 9.81
N GLU A 190 19.94 -12.74 10.82
CA GLU A 190 19.11 -13.73 11.51
C GLU A 190 17.84 -14.08 10.71
N GLY A 191 17.41 -13.22 9.81
CA GLY A 191 16.26 -13.44 8.93
C GLY A 191 14.88 -13.22 9.58
N ASN A 192 14.81 -12.67 10.80
CA ASN A 192 13.57 -12.32 11.52
C ASN A 192 13.11 -10.87 11.28
N ILE A 193 13.98 -10.01 10.74
CA ILE A 193 13.64 -8.64 10.34
C ILE A 193 13.70 -8.56 8.82
N VAL A 194 12.56 -8.26 8.21
CA VAL A 194 12.40 -8.24 6.76
C VAL A 194 11.80 -6.93 6.31
N GLY A 195 12.36 -6.37 5.25
CA GLY A 195 11.83 -5.23 4.54
C GLY A 195 11.56 -5.57 3.08
N VAL A 196 10.39 -5.19 2.54
CA VAL A 196 10.03 -5.40 1.12
C VAL A 196 9.44 -4.14 0.49
N LEU A 197 9.72 -3.90 -0.78
CA LEU A 197 9.13 -2.84 -1.60
C LEU A 197 7.89 -3.30 -2.39
N VAL A 198 7.67 -4.61 -2.48
CA VAL A 198 6.55 -5.21 -3.20
C VAL A 198 5.30 -5.17 -2.31
N HIS A 199 4.30 -4.42 -2.72
CA HIS A 199 2.98 -4.42 -2.10
C HIS A 199 2.12 -5.59 -2.59
N ALA A 200 1.14 -5.96 -1.77
CA ALA A 200 0.26 -7.11 -1.95
C ALA A 200 1.02 -8.44 -2.05
N LEU A 201 2.25 -8.49 -1.53
CA LEU A 201 3.08 -9.69 -1.52
C LEU A 201 2.37 -10.84 -0.77
N LEU A 202 1.80 -10.56 0.40
CA LEU A 202 1.06 -11.55 1.18
C LEU A 202 -0.33 -11.85 0.58
N ASP A 203 -0.91 -10.89 -0.14
CA ASP A 203 -2.27 -11.02 -0.69
C ASP A 203 -2.29 -11.83 -1.98
N GLU A 204 -1.28 -11.66 -2.83
CA GLU A 204 -1.19 -12.32 -4.14
C GLU A 204 -0.42 -13.65 -4.10
N ASN A 205 0.29 -13.96 -3.01
CA ASN A 205 1.15 -15.14 -2.90
C ASN A 205 0.85 -15.94 -1.62
N PRO A 206 -0.16 -16.84 -1.64
CA PRO A 206 -0.54 -17.65 -0.49
C PRO A 206 0.63 -18.43 0.13
N VAL A 207 1.59 -18.89 -0.68
CA VAL A 207 2.80 -19.59 -0.25
C VAL A 207 3.65 -18.78 0.75
N ILE A 208 3.66 -17.44 0.64
CA ILE A 208 4.36 -16.56 1.58
C ILE A 208 3.62 -16.50 2.92
N VAL A 209 2.28 -16.49 2.88
CA VAL A 209 1.46 -16.53 4.10
C VAL A 209 1.60 -17.87 4.80
N GLU A 210 1.59 -18.97 4.05
CA GLU A 210 1.82 -20.34 4.56
C GLU A 210 3.17 -20.42 5.29
N LYS A 211 4.22 -19.82 4.73
CA LYS A 211 5.55 -19.77 5.39
C LYS A 211 5.54 -18.98 6.70
N ILE A 212 4.84 -17.84 6.74
CA ILE A 212 4.70 -17.05 7.98
C ILE A 212 3.93 -17.85 9.03
N VAL A 213 2.85 -18.52 8.64
CA VAL A 213 2.05 -19.39 9.51
C VAL A 213 2.88 -20.54 10.07
N GLU A 214 3.70 -21.20 9.23
CA GLU A 214 4.65 -22.23 9.65
C GLU A 214 5.66 -21.68 10.65
N THR A 215 6.26 -20.51 10.35
CA THR A 215 7.31 -19.91 11.20
C THR A 215 6.77 -19.48 12.57
N LEU A 216 5.51 -19.08 12.64
CA LEU A 216 4.83 -18.69 13.89
C LEU A 216 4.18 -19.87 14.63
N ASP A 217 4.31 -21.11 14.13
CA ASP A 217 3.69 -22.32 14.71
C ASP A 217 2.18 -22.16 14.94
N ILE A 218 1.48 -21.56 13.96
CA ILE A 218 0.03 -21.30 14.02
C ILE A 218 -0.72 -22.53 13.49
N THR A 219 -1.63 -23.09 14.28
CA THR A 219 -2.47 -24.22 13.81
C THR A 219 -3.58 -23.76 12.86
N PRO A 220 -4.20 -24.66 12.07
CA PRO A 220 -5.33 -24.30 11.21
C PRO A 220 -6.51 -23.65 11.96
N GLU A 221 -6.82 -24.12 13.18
CA GLU A 221 -7.88 -23.55 14.02
C GLU A 221 -7.51 -22.14 14.51
N GLU A 222 -6.25 -21.93 14.89
CA GLU A 222 -5.74 -20.62 15.29
C GLU A 222 -5.74 -19.64 14.12
N LEU A 223 -5.37 -20.09 12.91
CA LEU A 223 -5.39 -19.28 11.70
C LEU A 223 -6.81 -18.79 11.37
N GLU A 224 -7.84 -19.61 11.58
CA GLU A 224 -9.23 -19.21 11.40
C GLU A 224 -9.64 -18.13 12.42
N GLU A 225 -9.19 -18.21 13.67
CA GLU A 225 -9.41 -17.16 14.68
C GLU A 225 -8.66 -15.86 14.33
N VAL A 226 -7.42 -15.97 13.85
CA VAL A 226 -6.62 -14.85 13.35
C VAL A 226 -7.39 -14.12 12.24
N ARG A 227 -7.89 -14.86 11.24
CA ARG A 227 -8.66 -14.31 10.12
C ARG A 227 -9.96 -13.66 10.57
N ARG A 228 -10.68 -14.26 11.52
CA ARG A 228 -11.91 -13.68 12.10
C ARG A 228 -11.63 -12.38 12.85
N THR A 229 -10.54 -12.35 13.61
CA THR A 229 -10.09 -11.15 14.33
C THR A 229 -9.70 -10.06 13.33
N ASN A 230 -8.96 -10.40 12.28
CA ASN A 230 -8.59 -9.50 11.20
C ASN A 230 -9.81 -8.91 10.48
N ALA A 231 -10.81 -9.72 10.16
CA ALA A 231 -12.05 -9.26 9.54
C ALA A 231 -12.77 -8.21 10.40
N THR A 232 -12.82 -8.44 11.72
CA THR A 232 -13.38 -7.47 12.69
C THR A 232 -12.55 -6.19 12.72
N LEU A 233 -11.22 -6.32 12.70
CA LEU A 233 -10.28 -5.21 12.67
C LEU A 233 -10.48 -4.33 11.44
N LYS A 234 -10.64 -4.95 10.27
CA LYS A 234 -10.86 -4.29 9.00
C LYS A 234 -12.17 -3.50 8.98
N VAL A 235 -13.26 -4.08 9.49
CA VAL A 235 -14.54 -3.37 9.62
C VAL A 235 -14.38 -2.13 10.51
N TRP A 236 -13.65 -2.26 11.62
CA TRP A 236 -13.34 -1.12 12.49
C TRP A 236 -12.50 -0.06 11.78
N MET A 237 -11.41 -0.43 11.10
CA MET A 237 -10.55 0.51 10.36
C MET A 237 -11.32 1.23 9.24
N LYS A 238 -12.21 0.52 8.54
CA LYS A 238 -13.04 1.09 7.49
C LYS A 238 -14.11 2.06 8.02
N SER A 239 -14.44 2.02 9.32
CA SER A 239 -15.46 2.90 9.92
C SER A 239 -15.01 4.35 10.13
N GLU A 240 -13.72 4.64 9.98
CA GLU A 240 -13.15 5.99 10.06
C GLU A 240 -12.67 6.53 8.71
N VAL A 241 -12.49 7.86 8.64
CA VAL A 241 -11.92 8.56 7.49
C VAL A 241 -10.54 9.07 7.86
N GLY A 242 -9.50 8.57 7.17
CA GLY A 242 -8.10 8.76 7.58
C GLY A 242 -7.80 8.11 8.94
N ILE A 243 -6.55 8.21 9.42
CA ILE A 243 -6.16 7.68 10.75
C ILE A 243 -6.19 8.81 11.76
N SER A 244 -6.91 8.62 12.86
CA SER A 244 -6.94 9.57 13.99
C SER A 244 -7.37 10.99 13.59
N ALA A 245 -8.11 11.15 12.50
CA ALA A 245 -8.58 12.45 12.04
C ALA A 245 -9.79 12.98 12.84
N GLY A 246 -10.37 12.16 13.73
CA GLY A 246 -11.57 12.52 14.49
C GLY A 246 -12.86 12.58 13.65
N LEU A 247 -12.81 12.10 12.41
CA LEU A 247 -13.93 12.12 11.47
C LEU A 247 -14.70 10.80 11.52
N THR A 248 -15.98 10.86 11.83
CA THR A 248 -16.89 9.71 11.87
C THR A 248 -17.78 9.65 10.63
N ILE A 249 -18.10 8.44 10.20
CA ILE A 249 -19.06 8.20 9.12
C ILE A 249 -20.46 8.40 9.67
N LYS A 250 -21.26 9.26 9.06
CA LYS A 250 -22.68 9.43 9.42
C LYS A 250 -23.42 8.13 9.12
N GLY A 251 -24.28 7.69 10.04
CA GLY A 251 -25.04 6.45 9.92
C GLY A 251 -25.74 6.33 8.56
N SER A 252 -25.57 5.18 7.90
CA SER A 252 -26.00 4.84 6.54
C SER A 252 -27.53 4.69 6.37
N GLY A 253 -28.33 5.40 7.19
CA GLY A 253 -29.77 5.19 7.34
C GLY A 253 -30.63 5.54 6.12
N GLY A 254 -30.06 6.08 5.05
CA GLY A 254 -30.82 6.51 3.87
C GLY A 254 -30.32 6.03 2.50
N LEU A 255 -29.18 5.32 2.42
CA LEU A 255 -28.50 5.07 1.13
C LEU A 255 -28.35 3.59 0.75
N ARG A 256 -28.79 2.65 1.60
CA ARG A 256 -28.69 1.19 1.34
C ARG A 256 -29.65 0.66 0.24
N ASN A 257 -30.42 1.53 -0.42
CA ASN A 257 -31.34 1.14 -1.51
C ASN A 257 -30.75 1.25 -2.93
N LEU A 258 -29.42 1.28 -3.08
CA LEU A 258 -28.75 1.25 -4.39
C LEU A 258 -28.38 -0.17 -4.87
N GLN A 259 -28.80 -1.22 -4.17
CA GLN A 259 -28.57 -2.60 -4.60
C GLN A 259 -29.31 -2.89 -5.92
N SER A 260 -28.53 -2.91 -7.02
CA SER A 260 -28.80 -3.37 -8.40
C SER A 260 -28.34 -2.41 -9.51
N ARG A 261 -27.66 -1.29 -9.21
CA ARG A 261 -27.15 -0.38 -10.26
C ARG A 261 -25.63 -0.41 -10.36
N SER A 262 -25.11 -0.39 -11.58
CA SER A 262 -23.69 -0.12 -11.87
C SER A 262 -23.22 1.13 -11.09
N PRO A 263 -21.97 1.17 -10.60
CA PRO A 263 -21.46 2.30 -9.85
C PRO A 263 -21.60 3.59 -10.65
N ARG A 264 -21.85 4.71 -9.97
CA ARG A 264 -21.76 6.02 -10.64
C ARG A 264 -20.29 6.40 -10.80
N LEU A 265 -19.94 6.85 -11.99
CA LEU A 265 -18.57 7.22 -12.34
C LEU A 265 -18.44 8.74 -12.38
N ILE A 266 -17.30 9.27 -11.92
CA ILE A 266 -16.91 10.67 -12.12
C ILE A 266 -15.44 10.70 -12.47
N VAL A 267 -15.09 11.32 -13.59
CA VAL A 267 -13.70 11.53 -14.00
C VAL A 267 -13.22 12.90 -13.53
N PHE A 268 -12.07 12.97 -12.87
CA PHE A 268 -11.40 14.21 -12.52
C PHE A 268 -10.25 14.43 -13.49
N THR A 269 -10.32 15.52 -14.24
CA THR A 269 -9.31 15.89 -15.25
C THR A 269 -8.86 17.32 -15.05
N ALA A 270 -7.89 17.77 -15.85
CA ALA A 270 -7.38 19.13 -15.84
C ALA A 270 -6.67 19.44 -17.15
N SER A 271 -6.50 20.72 -17.45
CA SER A 271 -5.73 21.21 -18.60
C SER A 271 -4.22 20.98 -18.47
N GLN A 272 -3.70 20.81 -17.25
CA GLN A 272 -2.29 20.54 -16.99
C GLN A 272 -2.04 19.79 -15.66
N SER A 273 -0.80 19.33 -15.46
CA SER A 273 -0.37 18.76 -14.18
C SER A 273 -0.17 19.84 -13.12
N GLY A 274 -0.31 19.49 -11.84
CA GLY A 274 -0.04 20.40 -10.71
C GLY A 274 -1.17 21.36 -10.32
N VAL A 275 -2.32 21.35 -10.98
CA VAL A 275 -3.46 22.24 -10.66
C VAL A 275 -4.29 21.82 -9.44
N GLY A 276 -3.97 20.67 -8.83
CA GLY A 276 -4.67 20.17 -7.63
C GLY A 276 -5.72 19.08 -7.89
N LYS A 277 -5.71 18.41 -9.06
CA LYS A 277 -6.60 17.25 -9.35
C LYS A 277 -6.69 16.26 -8.19
N THR A 278 -5.54 15.74 -7.77
CA THR A 278 -5.41 14.78 -6.65
C THR A 278 -5.99 15.35 -5.36
N PHE A 279 -5.75 16.62 -5.07
CA PHE A 279 -6.22 17.28 -3.85
C PHE A 279 -7.76 17.35 -3.83
N ILE A 280 -8.38 17.81 -4.92
CA ILE A 280 -9.83 17.90 -5.04
C ILE A 280 -10.47 16.51 -5.01
N LEU A 281 -9.95 15.55 -5.79
CA LEU A 281 -10.47 14.17 -5.80
C LEU A 281 -10.39 13.53 -4.41
N THR A 282 -9.27 13.72 -3.70
CA THR A 282 -9.07 13.20 -2.34
C THR A 282 -10.10 13.80 -1.37
N GLY A 283 -10.33 15.12 -1.44
CA GLY A 283 -11.35 15.79 -0.62
C GLY A 283 -12.77 15.29 -0.91
N VAL A 284 -13.12 15.10 -2.18
CA VAL A 284 -14.41 14.54 -2.60
C VAL A 284 -14.57 13.10 -2.10
N ALA A 285 -13.55 12.26 -2.25
CA ALA A 285 -13.55 10.87 -1.78
C ALA A 285 -13.82 10.79 -0.28
N GLY A 286 -13.08 11.58 0.52
CA GLY A 286 -13.27 11.67 1.96
C GLY A 286 -14.67 12.16 2.34
N ALA A 287 -15.17 13.21 1.70
CA ALA A 287 -16.50 13.76 1.98
C ALA A 287 -17.64 12.78 1.63
N LEU A 288 -17.51 12.01 0.54
CA LEU A 288 -18.47 10.97 0.17
C LEU A 288 -18.43 9.81 1.17
N LYS A 289 -17.25 9.36 1.60
CA LYS A 289 -17.14 8.35 2.64
C LYS A 289 -17.76 8.81 3.96
N MET A 290 -17.55 10.06 4.38
CA MET A 290 -18.18 10.61 5.59
C MET A 290 -19.72 10.58 5.53
N ARG A 291 -20.29 10.61 4.32
CA ARG A 291 -21.74 10.47 4.08
C ARG A 291 -22.21 9.01 4.00
N GLY A 292 -21.31 8.05 4.16
CA GLY A 292 -21.61 6.61 4.19
C GLY A 292 -21.62 5.93 2.82
N PHE A 293 -21.14 6.59 1.76
CA PHE A 293 -20.96 5.95 0.45
C PHE A 293 -19.75 5.02 0.46
N ASN A 294 -19.88 3.90 -0.23
CA ASN A 294 -18.76 3.05 -0.57
C ASN A 294 -18.09 3.57 -1.85
N VAL A 295 -16.90 4.16 -1.70
CA VAL A 295 -16.22 4.92 -2.77
C VAL A 295 -15.00 4.14 -3.24
N GLY A 296 -14.93 3.87 -4.55
CA GLY A 296 -13.73 3.38 -5.22
C GLY A 296 -12.94 4.52 -5.84
N VAL A 297 -11.63 4.35 -5.99
CA VAL A 297 -10.77 5.31 -6.69
C VAL A 297 -9.89 4.57 -7.69
N LEU A 298 -9.84 5.07 -8.92
CA LEU A 298 -9.03 4.53 -10.02
C LEU A 298 -8.13 5.62 -10.59
N LYS A 299 -7.00 5.21 -11.16
CA LYS A 299 -6.05 6.07 -11.88
C LYS A 299 -6.09 5.76 -13.37
N VAL A 300 -6.18 6.78 -14.21
CA VAL A 300 -5.80 6.66 -15.64
C VAL A 300 -4.28 6.74 -15.75
N GLY A 301 -3.68 5.77 -16.41
CA GLY A 301 -2.23 5.65 -16.57
C GLY A 301 -1.53 5.02 -15.35
N GLY A 302 -0.20 5.05 -15.38
CA GLY A 302 0.64 4.26 -14.46
C GLY A 302 1.08 4.93 -13.15
N ASP A 303 0.93 6.25 -12.94
CA ASP A 303 1.34 6.88 -11.67
C ASP A 303 0.27 6.70 -10.59
N VAL A 304 0.07 5.46 -10.14
CA VAL A 304 -0.93 5.09 -9.13
C VAL A 304 -0.71 5.73 -7.75
N ARG A 305 0.44 6.38 -7.53
CA ARG A 305 0.69 7.13 -6.29
C ARG A 305 -0.28 8.31 -6.14
N ASP A 306 -0.77 8.86 -7.24
CA ASP A 306 -1.70 9.98 -7.22
C ASP A 306 -3.03 9.63 -6.51
N ILE A 307 -3.43 8.36 -6.47
CA ILE A 307 -4.65 7.94 -5.78
C ILE A 307 -4.42 7.47 -4.33
N VAL A 308 -3.16 7.33 -3.89
CA VAL A 308 -2.81 6.89 -2.53
C VAL A 308 -3.43 7.76 -1.43
N PRO A 309 -3.42 9.11 -1.51
CA PRO A 309 -4.06 9.95 -0.49
C PRO A 309 -5.57 9.71 -0.39
N ALA A 310 -6.25 9.47 -1.51
CA ALA A 310 -7.67 9.17 -1.53
C ALA A 310 -7.94 7.79 -0.89
N LEU A 311 -7.16 6.77 -1.26
CA LEU A 311 -7.22 5.42 -0.68
C LEU A 311 -6.97 5.43 0.84
N TYR A 312 -6.03 6.26 1.32
CA TYR A 312 -5.80 6.48 2.76
C TYR A 312 -7.05 7.00 3.48
N LEU A 313 -7.70 8.03 2.93
CA LEU A 313 -8.91 8.59 3.53
C LEU A 313 -10.06 7.59 3.51
N ILE A 314 -10.26 6.91 2.38
CA ILE A 314 -11.40 6.02 2.20
C ILE A 314 -11.19 4.60 2.72
N LYS A 315 -9.97 4.25 3.15
CA LYS A 315 -9.59 2.93 3.67
C LYS A 315 -9.88 1.79 2.69
N GLU A 316 -9.66 2.06 1.41
CA GLU A 316 -9.76 1.06 0.35
C GLU A 316 -8.36 0.62 -0.11
N PRO A 317 -8.22 -0.65 -0.52
CA PRO A 317 -6.95 -1.18 -0.98
C PRO A 317 -6.63 -0.72 -2.41
N MET A 318 -5.34 -0.75 -2.74
CA MET A 318 -4.90 -0.74 -4.12
C MET A 318 -5.10 -2.15 -4.70
N LYS A 319 -5.85 -2.26 -5.79
CA LYS A 319 -6.15 -3.54 -6.46
C LYS A 319 -5.49 -3.58 -7.83
N SER A 320 -5.40 -4.78 -8.41
CA SER A 320 -4.85 -4.97 -9.77
C SER A 320 -5.58 -4.15 -10.84
N TYR A 321 -6.83 -3.77 -10.59
CA TYR A 321 -7.65 -2.92 -11.47
C TYR A 321 -7.61 -1.42 -11.12
N SER A 322 -6.83 -0.98 -10.13
CA SER A 322 -6.78 0.43 -9.71
C SER A 322 -6.13 1.37 -10.75
N SER A 323 -5.55 0.81 -11.83
CA SER A 323 -4.93 1.55 -12.92
C SER A 323 -5.50 1.13 -14.27
N ILE A 324 -6.13 2.09 -14.95
CA ILE A 324 -6.64 1.97 -16.31
C ILE A 324 -5.49 2.27 -17.27
N ARG A 325 -5.19 1.32 -18.15
CA ARG A 325 -4.11 1.42 -19.12
C ARG A 325 -4.48 2.39 -20.25
N ILE A 326 -3.56 3.31 -20.53
CA ILE A 326 -3.54 4.18 -21.70
C ILE A 326 -2.17 4.05 -22.39
N GLY A 327 -2.16 3.75 -23.68
CA GLY A 327 -0.94 3.32 -24.38
C GLY A 327 -0.16 2.25 -23.59
N GLU A 328 1.12 2.50 -23.35
CA GLU A 328 2.00 1.61 -22.56
C GLU A 328 1.99 1.90 -21.04
N SER A 329 1.10 2.78 -20.56
CA SER A 329 1.05 3.19 -19.16
C SER A 329 -0.19 2.72 -18.45
N GLY A 330 -0.01 2.05 -17.31
CA GLY A 330 -1.09 1.53 -16.48
C GLY A 330 -1.17 0.01 -16.53
N TRP A 331 -2.08 -0.57 -15.76
CA TRP A 331 -2.00 -2.00 -15.43
C TRP A 331 -2.95 -2.87 -16.25
N LYS A 332 -4.22 -2.48 -16.36
CA LYS A 332 -5.28 -3.28 -17.00
C LYS A 332 -6.04 -2.49 -18.04
N SER A 333 -6.60 -3.17 -19.04
CA SER A 333 -7.46 -2.51 -20.01
C SER A 333 -8.71 -1.93 -19.34
N ILE A 334 -9.39 -1.01 -20.02
CA ILE A 334 -10.64 -0.43 -19.53
C ILE A 334 -11.68 -1.51 -19.20
N ASP A 335 -11.85 -2.49 -20.08
CA ASP A 335 -12.83 -3.58 -19.91
C ASP A 335 -12.49 -4.47 -18.70
N GLU A 336 -11.21 -4.80 -18.52
CA GLU A 336 -10.74 -5.57 -17.37
C GLU A 336 -10.94 -4.81 -16.05
N VAL A 337 -10.75 -3.49 -16.06
CA VAL A 337 -10.96 -2.66 -14.87
C VAL A 337 -12.44 -2.61 -14.50
N PHE A 338 -13.32 -2.27 -15.43
CA PHE A 338 -14.75 -2.10 -15.12
C PHE A 338 -15.47 -3.41 -14.87
N SER A 339 -15.05 -4.52 -15.49
CA SER A 339 -15.60 -5.85 -15.17
C SER A 339 -15.33 -6.27 -13.72
N GLN A 340 -14.27 -5.75 -13.10
CA GLN A 340 -13.87 -6.06 -11.72
C GLN A 340 -14.35 -5.00 -10.72
N ALA A 341 -14.14 -3.72 -11.00
CA ALA A 341 -14.45 -2.62 -10.07
C ALA A 341 -15.96 -2.41 -9.84
N CYS A 342 -16.81 -2.75 -10.81
CA CYS A 342 -18.25 -2.43 -10.75
C CYS A 342 -19.06 -3.19 -9.69
N ARG A 343 -18.46 -4.16 -9.01
CA ARG A 343 -19.18 -5.02 -8.04
C ARG A 343 -19.12 -4.48 -6.62
N ASP A 344 -18.15 -3.61 -6.35
CA ASP A 344 -17.70 -3.36 -5.00
C ASP A 344 -18.06 -1.97 -4.48
N TYR A 345 -18.53 -1.03 -5.32
CA TYR A 345 -18.64 0.40 -4.98
C TYR A 345 -19.97 1.04 -5.40
N ASP A 346 -20.43 2.03 -4.63
CA ASP A 346 -21.58 2.88 -4.98
C ASP A 346 -21.17 3.96 -6.01
N LEU A 347 -19.96 4.53 -5.82
CA LEU A 347 -19.35 5.52 -6.69
C LEU A 347 -17.88 5.21 -6.93
N ILE A 348 -17.40 5.45 -8.15
CA ILE A 348 -15.99 5.36 -8.50
C ILE A 348 -15.52 6.72 -9.00
N LEU A 349 -14.48 7.26 -8.34
CA LEU A 349 -13.80 8.47 -8.77
C LEU A 349 -12.56 8.08 -9.57
N ILE A 350 -12.46 8.58 -10.81
CA ILE A 350 -11.39 8.25 -11.73
C ILE A 350 -10.49 9.48 -11.84
N GLU A 351 -9.25 9.37 -11.39
CA GLU A 351 -8.27 10.43 -11.53
C GLU A 351 -7.57 10.34 -12.90
N GLY A 352 -7.61 11.43 -13.65
CA GLY A 352 -7.01 11.52 -14.98
C GLY A 352 -5.48 11.48 -14.98
N ALA A 353 -4.91 11.11 -16.12
CA ALA A 353 -3.49 11.26 -16.38
C ALA A 353 -3.17 12.68 -16.86
N MET A 354 -2.11 13.29 -16.32
CA MET A 354 -1.51 14.54 -16.82
C MET A 354 -2.53 15.62 -17.21
N SER A 355 -2.61 16.01 -18.49
CA SER A 355 -3.70 16.80 -19.05
C SER A 355 -4.74 15.92 -19.74
N ASP A 356 -5.98 16.41 -19.76
CA ASP A 356 -7.14 15.90 -20.48
C ASP A 356 -6.83 15.33 -21.87
N PHE A 357 -6.05 16.05 -22.68
CA PHE A 357 -5.76 15.71 -24.08
C PHE A 357 -4.39 15.06 -24.32
N THR A 358 -3.70 14.60 -23.27
CA THR A 358 -2.35 14.02 -23.40
C THR A 358 -2.33 12.88 -24.43
N GLY A 359 -1.55 13.07 -25.50
CA GLY A 359 -1.37 12.10 -26.58
C GLY A 359 -2.59 11.83 -27.48
N LEU A 360 -3.69 12.57 -27.33
CA LEU A 360 -4.89 12.40 -28.16
C LEU A 360 -4.61 12.59 -29.67
N LEU A 361 -3.73 13.53 -30.01
CA LEU A 361 -3.39 13.85 -31.41
C LEU A 361 -2.22 13.03 -31.97
N ASN A 362 -1.75 12.01 -31.23
CA ASN A 362 -0.66 11.18 -31.69
C ASN A 362 -1.22 9.98 -32.47
N GLU A 363 -1.14 10.03 -33.80
CA GLU A 363 -1.65 8.94 -34.66
C GLU A 363 -0.79 7.66 -34.60
N ASN A 364 0.40 7.71 -33.99
CA ASN A 364 1.34 6.60 -33.91
C ASN A 364 1.22 5.80 -32.59
N VAL A 365 0.20 6.05 -31.77
CA VAL A 365 -0.02 5.32 -30.52
C VAL A 365 -1.33 4.56 -30.53
N GLU A 366 -1.39 3.48 -29.78
CA GLU A 366 -2.63 2.74 -29.56
C GLU A 366 -3.57 3.52 -28.64
N HIS A 367 -4.80 3.71 -29.07
CA HIS A 367 -5.87 4.37 -28.32
C HIS A 367 -6.62 3.36 -27.42
N PRO A 368 -7.09 3.74 -26.22
CA PRO A 368 -7.11 5.10 -25.67
C PRO A 368 -5.74 5.55 -25.15
N PHE A 369 -5.42 6.83 -25.32
CA PHE A 369 -4.16 7.41 -24.84
C PHE A 369 -4.37 8.61 -23.89
N SER A 370 -5.58 9.16 -23.83
CA SER A 370 -5.92 10.36 -23.07
C SER A 370 -7.04 10.14 -22.04
N THR A 371 -7.10 11.00 -21.04
CA THR A 371 -8.17 10.97 -20.02
C THR A 371 -9.55 11.20 -20.63
N VAL A 372 -9.65 12.03 -21.68
CA VAL A 372 -10.91 12.31 -22.38
C VAL A 372 -11.46 11.07 -23.07
N GLU A 373 -10.62 10.26 -23.72
CA GLU A 373 -11.06 9.02 -24.34
C GLU A 373 -11.60 8.04 -23.31
N ILE A 374 -10.96 7.94 -22.14
CA ILE A 374 -11.48 7.13 -21.04
C ILE A 374 -12.85 7.64 -20.60
N ALA A 375 -13.02 8.95 -20.38
CA ALA A 375 -14.29 9.54 -19.96
C ALA A 375 -15.43 9.27 -20.97
N LEU A 376 -15.13 9.37 -22.27
CA LEU A 376 -16.06 9.05 -23.35
C LEU A 376 -16.40 7.56 -23.38
N ALA A 377 -15.39 6.68 -23.29
CA ALA A 377 -15.59 5.23 -23.33
C ALA A 377 -16.46 4.71 -22.19
N VAL A 378 -16.35 5.31 -20.99
CA VAL A 378 -17.15 4.91 -19.82
C VAL A 378 -18.45 5.72 -19.66
N ASN A 379 -18.71 6.65 -20.58
CA ASN A 379 -19.85 7.57 -20.53
C ASN A 379 -20.02 8.24 -19.15
N ALA A 380 -18.92 8.76 -18.61
CA ALA A 380 -18.89 9.37 -17.27
C ALA A 380 -18.81 10.90 -17.34
N PRO A 381 -19.51 11.62 -16.45
CA PRO A 381 -19.31 13.05 -16.30
C PRO A 381 -17.87 13.36 -15.85
N ALA A 382 -17.33 14.46 -16.37
CA ALA A 382 -16.00 14.95 -16.02
C ALA A 382 -16.07 16.23 -15.16
N VAL A 383 -15.22 16.30 -14.15
CA VAL A 383 -14.89 17.50 -13.38
C VAL A 383 -13.52 17.98 -13.86
N ILE A 384 -13.47 19.19 -14.41
CA ILE A 384 -12.21 19.84 -14.79
C ILE A 384 -11.76 20.69 -13.61
N VAL A 385 -10.55 20.42 -13.11
CA VAL A 385 -9.92 21.14 -11.99
C VAL A 385 -9.04 22.26 -12.50
#